data_AF-A0A554L8S8-F1
#
_entry.id   AF-A0A554L8S8-F1
#
_cell.length_a   1.000
_cell.length_b   1.000
_cell.length_c   1.000
_cell.angle_alpha   90.00
_cell.angle_beta   90.00
_cell.angle_gamma   90.00
#
_symmetry.space_group_name_H-M   'P 1'
#
loop_
_entity.id
_entity.type
_entity.pdbx_description
1 polymer ?
#
loop_
_entity_poly.entity_id
_entity_poly.type
_entity_poly.pdbx_seq_one_letter_code
_entity_poly.pdbx_strand_id
1 'polypeptide(L)'
;MAKIIATLSLILLAISWGLYFNFLSSSADIMVIHFSNERGIDLLGDRGDVLGILILVSGMVLMNLGLGKAFSARDIFLSRLFYFSSTLIALLLLIVLAVILSIN
;
A
#
# COMPACT_ATOMS: atom_id res chain seq x y z
N MET A 1 -3.14 -1.42 23.01
CA MET A 1 -2.06 -1.11 22.04
C MET A 1 -2.23 -1.83 20.71
N ALA A 2 -2.20 -3.17 20.65
CA ALA A 2 -2.31 -3.92 19.38
C ALA A 2 -3.52 -3.51 18.51
N LYS A 3 -4.70 -3.32 19.12
CA LYS A 3 -5.89 -2.82 18.42
C LYS A 3 -5.70 -1.44 17.79
N ILE A 4 -5.00 -0.53 18.47
CA ILE A 4 -4.75 0.85 17.98
C ILE A 4 -3.83 0.79 16.76
N ILE A 5 -2.77 -0.03 16.82
CA ILE A 5 -1.80 -0.22 15.74
C ILE A 5 -2.50 -0.84 14.51
N ALA A 6 -3.35 -1.84 14.73
CA ALA A 6 -4.17 -2.42 13.68
C ALA A 6 -5.11 -1.38 13.03
N THR A 7 -5.84 -0.60 13.84
CA THR A 7 -6.71 0.47 13.33
C THR A 7 -5.92 1.49 12.52
N LEU A 8 -4.73 1.88 12.98
CA LEU A 8 -3.86 2.81 12.25
C LEU A 8 -3.47 2.27 10.88
N SER A 9 -3.07 0.98 10.79
CA SER A 9 -2.75 0.36 9.50
C SER A 9 -3.94 0.32 8.53
N LEU A 10 -5.15 0.12 9.06
CA LEU A 10 -6.38 0.16 8.25
C LEU A 10 -6.71 1.57 7.76
N ILE A 11 -6.51 2.59 8.61
CA ILE A 11 -6.68 4.00 8.22
C ILE A 11 -5.68 4.35 7.10
N LEU A 12 -4.41 3.96 7.23
CA LEU A 12 -3.40 4.19 6.21
C LEU A 12 -3.75 3.50 4.88
N LEU A 13 -4.26 2.27 4.93
CA LEU A 13 -4.77 1.58 3.74
C LEU A 13 -5.96 2.33 3.14
N ALA A 14 -6.93 2.77 3.95
CA ALA A 14 -8.10 3.50 3.47
C ALA A 14 -7.71 4.81 2.77
N ILE A 15 -6.74 5.55 3.33
CA ILE A 15 -6.18 6.76 2.69
C ILE A 15 -5.50 6.40 1.38
N SER A 16 -4.70 5.32 1.34
CA SER A 16 -4.02 4.85 0.13
C SER A 16 -5.01 4.51 -1.00
N TRP A 17 -6.10 3.80 -0.67
CA TRP A 17 -7.19 3.54 -1.60
C TRP A 17 -7.89 4.82 -2.05
N GLY A 18 -8.14 5.77 -1.12
CA GLY A 18 -8.73 7.07 -1.43
C GLY A 18 -7.89 7.87 -2.42
N LEU A 19 -6.56 7.89 -2.25
CA LEU A 19 -5.63 8.54 -3.17
C LEU A 19 -5.69 7.92 -4.58
N TYR A 20 -5.76 6.59 -4.66
CA TYR A 20 -5.91 5.89 -5.94
C TYR A 20 -7.24 6.21 -6.66
N PHE A 21 -8.36 6.34 -5.93
CA PHE A 21 -9.62 6.75 -6.55
C PHE A 21 -9.58 8.18 -7.08
N ASN A 22 -8.94 9.10 -6.34
CA ASN A 22 -8.73 10.47 -6.81
C ASN A 22 -7.84 10.50 -8.07
N PHE A 23 -6.80 9.67 -8.11
CA PHE A 23 -5.96 9.50 -9.29
C PHE A 23 -6.74 9.01 -10.51
N LEU A 24 -7.67 8.07 -10.33
CA LEU A 24 -8.55 7.62 -11.41
C LEU A 24 -9.44 8.75 -11.95
N SER A 25 -9.96 9.60 -11.06
CA SER A 25 -10.86 10.70 -11.45
C SER A 25 -10.14 11.86 -12.13
N SER A 26 -8.84 12.06 -11.89
CA SER A 26 -8.04 13.15 -12.46
C SER A 26 -7.56 12.87 -13.89
N SER A 27 -8.43 12.30 -14.73
CA SER A 27 -8.15 11.92 -16.12
C SER A 27 -8.00 13.14 -17.05
N ALA A 28 -6.93 13.91 -16.87
CA ALA A 28 -6.41 14.88 -17.82
C ALA A 28 -4.94 14.55 -18.11
N ASP A 29 -4.73 13.43 -18.79
CA ASP A 29 -3.73 13.20 -19.85
C ASP A 29 -2.34 13.89 -19.73
N ILE A 30 -1.61 13.63 -18.65
CA ILE A 30 -0.15 13.85 -18.62
C ILE A 30 0.50 12.48 -18.47
N MET A 31 0.55 11.76 -19.59
CA MET A 31 1.23 10.47 -19.72
C MET A 31 2.74 10.73 -19.73
N VAL A 32 3.41 10.57 -18.59
CA VAL A 32 4.88 10.66 -18.52
C VAL A 32 5.46 9.39 -19.15
N ILE A 33 5.83 9.49 -20.42
CA ILE A 33 6.44 8.41 -21.20
C ILE A 33 7.85 8.14 -20.65
N HIS A 34 8.02 7.07 -19.88
CA HIS A 34 9.34 6.54 -19.52
C HIS A 34 9.82 5.59 -20.63
N PHE A 35 11.02 5.84 -21.17
CA PHE A 35 11.67 4.92 -22.11
C PHE A 35 12.58 3.98 -21.31
N SER A 36 12.21 2.69 -21.23
CA SER A 36 13.00 1.64 -20.61
C SER A 36 13.67 0.78 -21.69
N ASN A 37 14.99 0.63 -21.61
CA ASN A 37 15.78 -0.11 -22.60
C ASN A 37 15.46 -1.62 -22.62
N GLU A 38 14.75 -2.13 -21.61
CA GLU A 38 14.48 -3.55 -21.42
C GLU A 38 13.04 -3.94 -21.81
N ARG A 39 12.10 -2.97 -21.89
CA ARG A 39 10.67 -3.22 -22.17
C ARG A 39 10.06 -2.31 -23.24
N GLY A 40 10.78 -1.29 -23.73
CA GLY A 40 10.23 -0.28 -24.64
C GLY A 40 9.68 0.93 -23.87
N ILE A 41 8.57 1.51 -24.34
CA ILE A 41 7.83 2.54 -23.61
C ILE A 41 7.21 1.88 -22.37
N ASP A 42 7.75 2.16 -21.19
CA ASP A 42 7.30 1.60 -19.92
C ASP A 42 6.64 2.72 -19.12
N LEU A 43 5.35 2.61 -18.89
CA LEU A 43 4.56 3.59 -18.15
C LEU A 43 4.73 3.29 -16.65
N LEU A 44 5.85 3.69 -16.08
CA LEU A 44 6.03 3.68 -14.62
C LEU A 44 4.91 4.51 -13.98
N GLY A 45 3.93 3.85 -13.36
CA GLY A 45 2.73 4.50 -12.84
C GLY A 45 1.48 4.30 -13.69
N ASP A 46 1.46 3.34 -14.63
CA ASP A 46 0.20 2.92 -15.25
C ASP A 46 -0.81 2.46 -14.18
N ARG A 47 -2.08 2.72 -14.45
CA ARG A 47 -3.18 2.45 -13.51
C ARG A 47 -3.22 0.97 -13.12
N GLY A 48 -2.90 0.07 -14.06
CA GLY A 48 -2.84 -1.36 -13.83
C GLY A 48 -1.76 -1.75 -12.82
N ASP A 49 -0.56 -1.18 -12.95
CA ASP A 49 0.57 -1.46 -12.06
C ASP A 49 0.32 -0.91 -10.66
N VAL A 50 -0.20 0.32 -10.57
CA VAL A 50 -0.55 0.93 -9.28
C VAL A 50 -1.63 0.10 -8.57
N LEU A 51 -2.68 -0.33 -9.28
CA LEU A 51 -3.72 -1.20 -8.74
C LEU A 51 -3.16 -2.55 -8.28
N GLY A 52 -2.25 -3.15 -9.06
CA GLY A 52 -1.59 -4.40 -8.70
C GLY A 52 -0.81 -4.30 -7.39
N ILE A 53 0.01 -3.25 -7.23
CA ILE A 53 0.75 -2.97 -6.00
C ILE A 53 -0.22 -2.78 -4.83
N LEU A 54 -1.28 -2.01 -5.04
CA LEU A 54 -2.23 -1.65 -3.99
C LEU A 54 -3.01 -2.87 -3.48
N ILE A 55 -3.42 -3.79 -4.36
CA ILE A 55 -4.05 -5.06 -4.00
C ILE A 55 -3.07 -5.97 -3.26
N LEU A 56 -1.86 -6.16 -3.81
CA LEU A 56 -0.87 -7.08 -3.25
C LEU A 56 -0.47 -6.65 -1.83
N VAL A 57 -0.17 -5.36 -1.66
CA VAL A 57 0.23 -4.81 -0.35
C VAL A 57 -0.96 -4.82 0.63
N SER A 58 -2.17 -4.53 0.17
CA SER A 58 -3.38 -4.69 1.01
C SER A 58 -3.53 -6.12 1.51
N GLY A 59 -3.31 -7.12 0.65
CA GLY A 59 -3.32 -8.53 1.01
C GLY A 59 -2.28 -8.88 2.07
N MET A 60 -1.04 -8.40 1.91
CA MET A 60 0.03 -8.59 2.90
C MET A 60 -0.31 -7.97 4.26
N VAL A 61 -0.86 -6.76 4.28
CA VAL A 61 -1.27 -6.08 5.51
C VAL A 61 -2.39 -6.87 6.21
N LEU A 62 -3.41 -7.31 5.47
CA LEU A 62 -4.51 -8.12 6.02
C LEU A 62 -4.01 -9.46 6.57
N MET A 63 -3.10 -10.12 5.87
CA MET A 63 -2.47 -11.35 6.33
C MET A 63 -1.70 -11.12 7.63
N ASN A 64 -0.90 -10.06 7.72
CA ASN A 64 -0.18 -9.70 8.94
C ASN A 64 -1.12 -9.37 10.10
N LEU A 65 -2.24 -8.67 9.86
CA LEU A 65 -3.25 -8.43 10.88
C LEU A 65 -3.90 -9.73 11.38
N GLY A 66 -4.16 -10.67 10.48
CA GLY A 66 -4.66 -12.00 10.79
C GLY A 66 -3.68 -12.81 11.64
N LEU A 67 -2.40 -12.83 11.26
CA LEU A 67 -1.33 -13.48 12.01
C LEU A 67 -1.14 -12.83 13.38
N GLY A 68 -1.13 -11.49 13.44
CA GLY A 68 -1.04 -10.75 14.70
C GLY A 68 -2.17 -11.11 15.66
N LYS A 69 -3.39 -11.33 15.14
CA LYS A 69 -4.55 -11.78 15.93
C LYS A 69 -4.39 -13.24 16.39
N ALA A 70 -3.95 -14.13 15.50
CA ALA A 70 -3.75 -15.54 15.81
C ALA A 70 -2.69 -15.75 16.89
N PHE A 71 -1.59 -15.00 16.84
CA PHE A 71 -0.51 -15.06 17.83
C PHE A 71 -0.82 -14.29 19.12
N SER A 72 -1.85 -13.43 19.16
CA SER A 72 -2.15 -12.59 20.33
C SER A 72 -2.38 -13.37 21.63
N ALA A 73 -2.82 -14.62 21.56
CA ALA A 73 -3.05 -15.48 22.72
C ALA A 73 -1.85 -16.37 23.08
N ARG A 74 -0.89 -16.55 22.16
CA ARG A 74 0.23 -17.49 22.31
C ARG A 74 1.57 -16.80 22.50
N ASP A 75 1.82 -15.75 21.72
CA ASP A 75 3.09 -15.02 21.72
C ASP A 75 2.83 -13.52 21.53
N ILE A 76 3.01 -12.77 22.61
CA ILE A 76 2.78 -11.32 22.65
C ILE A 76 3.83 -10.58 21.81
N PHE A 77 5.06 -11.09 21.75
CA PHE A 77 6.14 -10.46 20.97
C PHE A 77 5.85 -10.61 19.48
N LEU A 78 5.59 -11.83 19.01
CA LEU A 78 5.26 -12.09 17.61
C LEU A 78 4.00 -11.33 17.19
N SER A 79 2.96 -11.33 18.03
CA SER A 79 1.74 -10.58 17.78
C SER A 79 2.02 -9.09 17.56
N ARG A 80 2.81 -8.47 18.46
CA ARG A 80 3.19 -7.05 18.33
C ARG A 80 4.04 -6.81 17.08
N LEU A 81 4.95 -7.71 16.73
CA LEU A 81 5.79 -7.59 15.55
C LEU A 81 4.94 -7.58 14.27
N PHE A 82 3.95 -8.48 14.15
CA PHE A 82 3.05 -8.50 13.00
C PHE A 82 2.19 -7.24 12.90
N TYR A 83 1.63 -6.77 14.02
CA TYR A 83 0.88 -5.50 14.02
C TYR A 83 1.75 -4.29 13.68
N PHE A 84 2.99 -4.24 14.18
CA PHE A 84 3.91 -3.16 13.84
C PHE A 84 4.32 -3.21 12.36
N SER A 85 4.66 -4.40 11.86
CA SER A 85 5.01 -4.62 10.45
C SER A 85 3.86 -4.24 9.52
N SER A 86 2.60 -4.53 9.88
CA SER A 86 1.44 -4.14 9.07
C SER A 86 1.31 -2.63 8.95
N THR A 87 1.56 -1.88 10.03
CA THR A 87 1.58 -0.40 9.99
C THR A 87 2.73 0.13 9.14
N LEU A 88 3.93 -0.43 9.30
CA LEU A 88 5.11 -0.01 8.54
C LEU A 88 4.91 -0.24 7.04
N ILE A 89 4.39 -1.41 6.65
CA ILE A 89 4.09 -1.74 5.25
C ILE A 89 3.01 -0.80 4.69
N ALA A 90 1.94 -0.52 5.44
CA ALA A 90 0.91 0.41 5.01
C ALA A 90 1.45 1.85 4.83
N LEU A 91 2.38 2.27 5.69
CA LEU A 91 3.05 3.57 5.57
C LEU A 91 3.97 3.62 4.33
N LEU A 92 4.74 2.57 4.07
CA LEU A 92 5.55 2.47 2.85
C LEU A 92 4.69 2.53 1.59
N LEU A 93 3.54 1.85 1.57
CA LEU A 93 2.60 1.92 0.45
C LEU A 93 2.13 3.37 0.22
N LEU A 94 1.76 4.07 1.29
CA LEU A 94 1.31 5.46 1.19
C LEU A 94 2.39 6.36 0.60
N ILE A 95 3.65 6.18 1.01
CA ILE A 95 4.79 6.93 0.47
C ILE A 95 4.99 6.62 -1.01
N VAL A 96 4.97 5.34 -1.39
CA VAL A 96 5.10 4.93 -2.80
C VAL A 96 4.00 5.55 -3.66
N LEU A 97 2.76 5.49 -3.21
CA LEU A 97 1.63 6.10 -3.93
C LEU A 97 1.79 7.62 -4.01
N ALA A 98 2.16 8.29 -2.92
CA ALA A 98 2.38 9.74 -2.93
C ALA A 98 3.47 10.14 -3.93
N VAL A 99 4.55 9.35 -4.04
CA VAL A 99 5.61 9.60 -5.03
C VAL A 99 5.09 9.40 -6.45
N ILE A 100 4.38 8.30 -6.73
CA ILE A 100 3.80 8.05 -8.06
C ILE A 100 2.84 9.17 -8.47
N LEU A 101 1.97 9.60 -7.56
CA LEU A 101 0.99 10.67 -7.77
C LEU A 101 1.59 12.06 -7.84
N SER A 102 2.80 12.27 -7.30
CA SER A 102 3.48 13.56 -7.40
C SER A 102 4.25 13.71 -8.72
N ILE A 103 4.60 12.59 -9.36
CA ILE A 103 5.34 12.57 -10.62
C ILE A 103 4.40 12.65 -11.82
N ASN A 104 3.23 11.99 -11.74
CA ASN A 104 2.15 12.06 -12.72
C ASN A 104 1.22 13.25 -12.46
#